data_AF-A0A8J3R5G5-F1
#
_entry.id   AF-A0A8J3R5G5-F1
#
_cell.length_a   1.000
_cell.length_b   1.000
_cell.length_c   1.000
_cell.angle_alpha   90.00
_cell.angle_beta   90.00
_cell.angle_gamma   90.00
#
_symmetry.space_group_name_H-M   'P 1'
#
loop_
_entity.id
_entity.type
_entity.pdbx_description
1 polymer ?
#
loop_
_entity_poly.entity_id
_entity_poly.type
_entity_poly.pdbx_seq_one_letter_code
_entity_poly.pdbx_strand_id
1 'polypeptide(L)'
;MARIAVARQEGFIPAISAVTLAEVRRTGAVGRRLVRQRAHLTVIPVTEGTADLAGLLLEDAGLDGHECVVDALVVASAAAGSGPAKVASSDGSHVPKLIAAAKFRRDSPIGWLPV
;
A
#
# COMPACT_ATOMS: atom_id res chain seq x y z
N MET A 1 4.63 -8.53 18.77
CA MET A 1 5.50 -7.37 18.52
C MET A 1 5.30 -6.97 17.06
N ALA A 2 4.57 -5.87 16.87
CA ALA A 2 3.72 -5.65 15.70
C ALA A 2 4.54 -5.25 14.47
N ARG A 3 4.28 -5.85 13.29
CA ARG A 3 4.99 -5.74 11.99
C ARG A 3 5.76 -4.43 11.69
N ILE A 4 5.28 -3.28 12.16
CA ILE A 4 5.98 -1.99 12.17
C ILE A 4 7.39 -2.09 12.79
N ALA A 5 7.54 -2.78 13.93
CA ALA A 5 8.82 -2.96 14.59
C ALA A 5 9.79 -3.83 13.76
N VAL A 6 9.27 -4.92 13.15
CA VAL A 6 10.04 -5.78 12.25
C VAL A 6 10.49 -5.01 11.02
N ALA A 7 9.60 -4.25 10.39
CA ALA A 7 9.93 -3.41 9.25
C ALA A 7 11.07 -2.42 9.57
N ARG A 8 11.05 -1.79 10.74
CA ARG A 8 12.14 -0.91 11.19
C ARG A 8 13.45 -1.67 11.39
N GLN A 9 13.41 -2.86 11.99
CA GLN A 9 14.60 -3.71 12.17
C GLN A 9 15.19 -4.16 10.84
N GLU A 10 14.35 -4.39 9.84
CA GLU A 10 14.76 -4.68 8.45
C GLU A 10 15.20 -3.43 7.66
N GLY A 11 15.22 -2.25 8.28
CA GLY A 11 15.64 -0.99 7.65
C GLY A 11 14.57 -0.33 6.77
N PHE A 12 13.34 -0.82 6.78
CA PHE A 12 12.22 -0.17 6.07
C PHE A 12 11.63 0.97 6.90
N ILE A 13 11.07 1.96 6.20
CA ILE A 13 10.25 3.01 6.78
C ILE A 13 8.79 2.53 6.77
N PRO A 14 8.16 2.25 7.93
CA PRO A 14 6.76 1.86 7.96
C PRO A 14 5.87 3.03 7.51
N ALA A 15 5.07 2.79 6.48
CA ALA A 15 4.24 3.81 5.85
C ALA A 15 2.80 3.33 5.65
N ILE A 16 1.89 4.27 5.44
CA ILE A 16 0.48 4.03 5.11
C ILE A 16 0.04 5.03 4.06
N SER A 17 -0.68 4.57 3.03
CA SER A 17 -1.29 5.50 2.07
C SER A 17 -2.43 6.27 2.73
N ALA A 18 -2.58 7.55 2.38
CA ALA A 18 -3.64 8.39 2.92
C ALA A 18 -5.04 7.82 2.66
N VAL A 19 -5.25 7.09 1.56
CA VAL A 19 -6.56 6.47 1.23
C VAL A 19 -6.96 5.37 2.20
N THR A 20 -6.00 4.63 2.77
CA THR A 20 -6.28 3.61 3.79
C THR A 20 -6.88 4.22 5.06
N LEU A 21 -6.66 5.52 5.31
CA LEU A 21 -7.29 6.23 6.43
C LEU A 21 -8.80 6.41 6.24
N ALA A 22 -9.31 6.33 5.01
CA ALA A 22 -10.73 6.42 4.68
C ALA A 22 -11.43 5.05 4.78
N GLU A 23 -10.74 3.94 4.49
CA GLU A 23 -11.31 2.58 4.55
C GLU A 23 -11.63 2.12 5.97
N VAL A 24 -10.83 2.53 6.95
CA VAL A 24 -10.97 2.00 8.30
C VAL A 24 -12.11 2.69 9.05
N ARG A 25 -13.03 1.87 9.54
CA ARG A 25 -14.08 2.30 10.48
C ARG A 25 -13.43 2.92 11.74
N ARG A 26 -13.75 4.18 12.02
CA ARG A 26 -13.16 4.96 13.14
C ARG A 26 -13.80 4.70 14.50
N THR A 27 -14.66 3.69 14.63
CA THR A 27 -15.40 3.40 15.86
C THR A 27 -14.82 2.22 16.64
N GLY A 28 -15.13 2.16 17.94
CA GLY A 28 -14.80 1.03 18.79
C GLY A 28 -13.29 0.78 18.99
N ALA A 29 -12.95 -0.47 19.30
CA ALA A 29 -11.57 -0.87 19.57
C ALA A 29 -10.65 -0.80 18.33
N VAL A 30 -11.22 -1.02 17.14
CA VAL A 30 -10.52 -0.97 15.85
C VAL A 30 -10.04 0.45 15.55
N GLY A 31 -10.92 1.45 15.67
CA GLY A 31 -10.54 2.85 15.50
C GLY A 31 -9.44 3.31 16.45
N ARG A 32 -9.52 2.95 17.74
CA ARG A 32 -8.47 3.27 18.73
C ARG A 32 -7.13 2.59 18.42
N ARG A 33 -7.16 1.36 17.90
CA ARG A 33 -5.95 0.65 17.47
C ARG A 33 -5.31 1.36 16.28
N LEU A 34 -6.10 1.76 15.28
CA LEU A 34 -5.57 2.50 14.13
C LEU A 34 -4.92 3.81 14.55
N VAL A 35 -5.55 4.61 15.40
CA VAL A 35 -4.98 5.90 15.86
C VAL A 35 -3.63 5.69 16.54
N ARG A 36 -3.52 4.68 17.40
CA ARG A 36 -2.24 4.33 18.04
C ARG A 36 -1.19 3.86 17.03
N GLN A 37 -1.55 2.99 16.09
CA GLN A 37 -0.60 2.50 15.08
C GLN A 37 -0.15 3.60 14.13
N ARG A 38 -1.06 4.51 13.74
CA ARG A 38 -0.78 5.66 12.88
C ARG A 38 0.31 6.57 13.44
N ALA A 39 0.41 6.72 14.76
CA ALA A 39 1.49 7.50 15.39
C ALA A 39 2.91 6.97 15.09
N HIS A 40 3.02 5.75 14.56
CA HIS A 40 4.29 5.11 14.22
C HIS A 40 4.51 4.91 12.71
N LEU A 41 3.61 5.44 11.88
CA LEU A 41 3.61 5.30 10.42
C LEU A 41 3.79 6.65 9.75
N THR A 42 4.59 6.67 8.68
CA THR A 42 4.62 7.81 7.75
C THR A 42 3.37 7.77 6.87
N VAL A 43 2.60 8.85 6.83
CA VAL A 43 1.44 8.96 5.92
C VAL A 43 1.93 9.42 4.56
N ILE A 44 1.66 8.63 3.52
CA ILE A 44 1.98 8.96 2.13
C ILE A 44 0.75 9.60 1.48
N PRO A 45 0.82 10.87 1.04
CA PRO A 45 -0.29 11.50 0.34
C PRO A 45 -0.50 10.82 -1.02
N VAL A 46 -1.75 10.76 -1.46
CA VAL A 46 -2.08 10.41 -2.84
C VAL A 46 -2.07 11.69 -3.66
N THR A 47 -1.28 11.69 -4.73
CA THR A 47 -1.13 12.79 -5.68
C THR A 47 -1.72 12.41 -7.03
N GLU A 48 -1.81 13.35 -7.97
CA GLU A 48 -2.18 13.08 -9.36
C GLU A 48 -1.30 11.98 -9.97
N GLY A 49 0.03 12.09 -9.85
CA GLY A 49 0.94 11.05 -10.35
C GLY A 49 0.76 9.68 -9.68
N THR A 50 0.29 9.64 -8.43
CA THR A 50 -0.08 8.38 -7.77
C THR A 50 -1.35 7.78 -8.38
N ALA A 51 -2.33 8.62 -8.72
CA ALA A 51 -3.57 8.20 -9.35
C ALA A 51 -3.33 7.69 -10.78
N ASP A 52 -2.51 8.39 -11.57
CA ASP A 52 -2.11 7.96 -12.92
C ASP A 52 -1.40 6.61 -12.87
N LEU A 53 -0.43 6.45 -11.96
CA LEU A 53 0.25 5.17 -11.78
C LEU A 53 -0.73 4.06 -11.38
N ALA A 54 -1.69 4.34 -10.49
CA ALA A 54 -2.70 3.35 -10.13
C ALA A 54 -3.56 2.91 -11.31
N GLY A 55 -3.97 3.83 -12.19
CA GLY A 55 -4.69 3.52 -13.43
C GLY A 55 -3.89 2.58 -14.34
N LEU A 56 -2.61 2.89 -14.53
CA LEU A 56 -1.71 2.04 -15.31
C LEU A 56 -1.54 0.63 -14.70
N LEU A 57 -1.44 0.54 -13.37
CA LEU A 57 -1.34 -0.76 -12.68
C LEU A 57 -2.61 -1.59 -12.82
N LEU A 58 -3.80 -0.95 -12.80
CA LEU A 58 -5.08 -1.62 -13.01
C LEU A 58 -5.19 -2.18 -14.44
N GLU A 59 -4.82 -1.38 -15.43
CA GLU A 59 -4.80 -1.78 -16.84
C GLU A 59 -3.85 -2.96 -17.07
N ASP A 60 -2.60 -2.85 -16.62
CA ASP A 60 -1.59 -3.91 -16.75
C ASP A 60 -2.00 -5.21 -16.03
N ALA A 61 -2.71 -5.09 -14.90
CA ALA A 61 -3.18 -6.22 -14.12
C ALA A 61 -4.51 -6.81 -14.63
N GLY A 62 -5.17 -6.16 -15.59
CA GLY A 62 -6.51 -6.52 -16.07
C GLY A 62 -7.57 -6.47 -14.97
N LEU A 63 -7.46 -5.50 -14.05
CA LEU A 63 -8.37 -5.33 -12.91
C LEU A 63 -9.32 -4.15 -13.13
N ASP A 64 -10.55 -4.29 -12.63
CA ASP A 64 -11.55 -3.23 -12.69
C ASP A 64 -11.26 -2.13 -11.66
N GLY A 65 -11.26 -0.88 -12.12
CA GLY A 65 -10.98 0.26 -11.26
C GLY A 65 -12.07 0.56 -10.24
N HIS A 66 -13.34 0.22 -10.52
CA HIS A 66 -14.41 0.46 -9.55
C HIS A 66 -14.26 -0.43 -8.32
N GLU A 67 -13.81 -1.67 -8.52
CA GLU A 67 -13.59 -2.63 -7.43
C GLU A 67 -12.22 -2.48 -6.75
N CYS A 68 -11.17 -2.18 -7.53
CA CYS A 68 -9.78 -2.32 -7.08
C CYS A 68 -9.02 -0.99 -6.88
N VAL A 69 -9.66 0.18 -7.03
CA VAL A 69 -8.94 1.48 -7.02
C VAL A 69 -8.16 1.73 -5.72
N VAL A 70 -8.69 1.33 -4.56
CA VAL A 70 -7.99 1.60 -3.29
C VAL A 70 -6.73 0.74 -3.18
N ASP A 71 -6.81 -0.54 -3.52
CA ASP A 71 -5.64 -1.42 -3.58
C ASP A 71 -4.61 -0.89 -4.58
N ALA A 72 -5.06 -0.43 -5.76
CA ALA A 72 -4.20 0.14 -6.78
C ALA A 72 -3.49 1.41 -6.29
N LEU A 73 -4.20 2.32 -5.61
CA LEU A 73 -3.62 3.53 -5.01
C LEU A 73 -2.62 3.21 -3.91
N VAL A 74 -2.86 2.18 -3.10
CA VAL A 74 -1.92 1.71 -2.08
C VAL A 74 -0.65 1.15 -2.73
N VAL A 75 -0.78 0.30 -3.75
CA VAL A 75 0.38 -0.27 -4.45
C VAL A 75 1.13 0.82 -5.22
N ALA A 76 0.43 1.75 -5.88
CA ALA A 76 1.04 2.90 -6.56
C ALA A 76 1.81 3.80 -5.58
N SER A 77 1.26 4.05 -4.38
CA SER A 77 1.96 4.80 -3.33
C SER A 77 3.30 4.18 -2.94
N ALA A 78 3.36 2.84 -2.89
CA ALA A 78 4.61 2.11 -2.62
C ALA A 78 5.54 2.09 -3.85
N ALA A 79 4.98 1.91 -5.05
CA ALA A 79 5.73 1.81 -6.29
C ALA A 79 6.40 3.13 -6.70
N ALA A 80 5.79 4.29 -6.34
CA ALA A 80 6.33 5.62 -6.58
C ALA A 80 7.63 5.93 -5.79
N GLY A 81 7.94 5.15 -4.75
CA GLY A 81 9.23 5.26 -4.06
C GLY A 81 10.39 4.76 -4.94
N SER A 82 11.59 5.30 -4.74
CA SER A 82 12.79 4.87 -5.50
C SER A 82 13.45 3.61 -4.94
N GLY A 83 13.28 3.32 -3.65
CA GLY A 83 13.91 2.17 -2.97
C GLY A 83 13.08 0.87 -2.98
N PRO A 84 13.63 -0.24 -2.44
CA PRO A 84 12.89 -1.46 -2.19
C PRO A 84 11.60 -1.22 -1.39
N ALA A 85 10.51 -1.88 -1.78
CA ALA A 85 9.21 -1.71 -1.13
C ALA A 85 8.52 -3.04 -0.85
N LYS A 86 7.71 -3.08 0.22
CA LYS A 86 6.82 -4.21 0.53
C LYS A 86 5.42 -3.66 0.83
N VAL A 87 4.40 -4.22 0.20
CA VAL A 87 3.00 -3.88 0.48
C VAL A 87 2.38 -4.96 1.35
N ALA A 88 1.99 -4.59 2.56
CA ALA A 88 1.34 -5.46 3.51
C ALA A 88 -0.19 -5.44 3.29
N SER A 89 -0.76 -6.53 2.78
CA SER A 89 -2.23 -6.66 2.59
C SER A 89 -2.71 -8.10 2.78
N SER A 90 -3.91 -8.24 3.35
CA SER A 90 -4.61 -9.52 3.48
C SER A 90 -5.37 -9.90 2.21
N ASP A 91 -5.53 -8.96 1.28
CA ASP A 91 -6.11 -9.22 -0.03
C ASP A 91 -5.12 -10.03 -0.89
N GLY A 92 -5.42 -11.32 -1.06
CA GLY A 92 -4.66 -12.22 -1.93
C GLY A 92 -5.16 -12.29 -3.38
N SER A 93 -6.22 -11.56 -3.71
CA SER A 93 -6.86 -11.55 -5.03
C SER A 93 -6.31 -10.45 -5.95
N HIS A 94 -6.19 -9.21 -5.44
CA HIS A 94 -5.88 -8.03 -6.24
C HIS A 94 -4.43 -7.57 -6.02
N VAL A 95 -4.00 -7.44 -4.77
CA VAL A 95 -2.67 -6.89 -4.42
C VAL A 95 -1.51 -7.66 -5.08
N PRO A 96 -1.50 -9.01 -5.13
CA PRO A 96 -0.40 -9.72 -5.80
C PRO A 96 -0.32 -9.39 -7.31
N LYS A 97 -1.46 -9.18 -7.97
CA LYS A 97 -1.51 -8.83 -9.40
C LYS A 97 -1.01 -7.41 -9.65
N LEU A 98 -1.45 -6.46 -8.81
CA LEU A 98 -0.96 -5.08 -8.86
C LEU A 98 0.55 -4.98 -8.58
N ILE A 99 1.06 -5.78 -7.64
CA ILE A 99 2.51 -5.88 -7.37
C ILE A 99 3.25 -6.45 -8.57
N ALA A 100 2.70 -7.45 -9.26
CA ALA A 100 3.29 -8.00 -10.47
C ALA A 100 3.38 -6.93 -11.58
N ALA A 101 2.32 -6.15 -11.80
CA ALA A 101 2.34 -5.00 -12.71
C ALA A 101 3.41 -3.96 -12.31
N ALA A 102 3.47 -3.61 -11.03
CA ALA A 102 4.41 -2.60 -10.53
C ALA A 102 5.88 -2.98 -10.72
N LYS A 103 6.22 -4.27 -10.69
CA LYS A 103 7.60 -4.75 -10.93
C LYS A 103 8.15 -4.36 -12.30
N PHE A 104 7.30 -4.23 -13.31
CA PHE A 104 7.72 -3.84 -14.66
C PHE A 104 7.93 -2.34 -14.83
N ARG A 105 7.54 -1.53 -13.84
CA ARG A 105 7.55 -0.06 -13.91
C ARG A 105 8.59 0.59 -12.99
N ARG A 106 9.48 -0.19 -12.38
CA ARG A 106 10.48 0.32 -11.45
C ARG A 106 11.75 -0.53 -11.45
N ASP A 107 12.88 0.11 -11.15
CA ASP A 107 14.18 -0.56 -11.11
C ASP A 107 14.47 -1.29 -9.79
N SER A 108 13.79 -0.89 -8.70
CA SER A 108 13.99 -1.46 -7.37
C SER A 108 12.90 -2.49 -7.01
N PRO A 109 13.20 -3.52 -6.20
CA PRO A 109 12.26 -4.60 -5.95
C PRO A 109 11.03 -4.11 -5.16
N ILE A 110 9.85 -4.58 -5.58
CA ILE A 110 8.59 -4.45 -4.84
C ILE A 110 7.98 -5.83 -4.59
N GLY A 111 7.49 -6.06 -3.37
CA GLY A 111 6.93 -7.35 -2.95
C GLY A 111 5.61 -7.23 -2.20
N TRP A 112 4.83 -8.30 -2.22
CA TRP A 112 3.66 -8.47 -1.36
C TRP A 112 4.05 -9.16 -0.06
N LEU A 113 3.54 -8.66 1.06
CA LEU A 113 3.64 -9.27 2.37
C LEU A 113 2.22 -9.66 2.83
N PRO A 114 1.83 -10.94 2.80
CA PRO A 114 0.51 -11.36 3.29
C PRO A 114 0.40 -11.09 4.80
N VAL A 115 -0.75 -10.55 5.23
CA VAL A 115 -0.97 -10.11 6.62
C VAL A 115 -2.16 -10.69 7.34
#